data_AF-A0A1Y6CNV8-F1
#
_entry.id   AF-A0A1Y6CNV8-F1
#
_cell.length_a   1.000
_cell.length_b   1.000
_cell.length_c   1.000
_cell.angle_alpha   90.00
_cell.angle_beta   90.00
_cell.angle_gamma   90.00
#
_symmetry.space_group_name_H-M   'P 1'
#
loop_
_entity.id
_entity.type
_entity.pdbx_description
1 polymer ?
#
loop_
_entity_poly.entity_id
_entity_poly.type
_entity_poly.pdbx_seq_one_letter_code
_entity_poly.pdbx_strand_id
1 'polypeptide(L)'
;MGSDPLIVYLDTSDFSKFADIERDKNLSHLRSVYDELLHFKNSGRVDFRFSAAHLAEITKYETGHKDVAERKAKIIEELCDLKCLKFAGVMWKEEEKRAISSVTGTLELDSFSPLSDEGVWYPGGKISFENFKEEVIGKIKQTIREQPGLNRNQRRILIRQAASMAYVRQVISNMSEAEIVNASASLERRFPLSERFYRERYFLRLMLGEIDEEAVAREVMLGVTRPSNFVGWYFEKFQDMKKVPAWIDNLGLDVFNSINQLRGDLGNIPPEYRGHIGKTITPLFLRESMAKALRSAVREGTSPYRISMDHIDALLDLPYGAFPSMDLVSVCLHEYVSQHATSPRKNLKSDGGDFVHLSYAAYVHIFRSDRYFSSLVRKNLKKIGVVVAEKIENLPSVIIEEDAHRNS
;
A
#
# COMPACT_ATOMS: atom_id res chain seq x y z
N MET A 1 -22.62 -22.83 -11.06
CA MET A 1 -21.75 -22.03 -10.17
C MET A 1 -20.85 -21.25 -11.10
N GLY A 2 -20.88 -19.91 -11.04
CA GLY A 2 -19.99 -19.10 -11.88
C GLY A 2 -18.55 -19.31 -11.45
N SER A 3 -17.61 -19.30 -12.40
CA SER A 3 -16.18 -19.30 -12.12
C SER A 3 -15.78 -18.02 -11.35
N ASP A 4 -14.79 -18.12 -10.48
CA ASP A 4 -14.26 -16.95 -9.77
C ASP A 4 -13.69 -15.92 -10.77
N PRO A 5 -13.95 -14.62 -10.57
CA PRO A 5 -13.51 -13.58 -11.50
C PRO A 5 -11.99 -13.62 -11.73
N LEU A 6 -11.56 -13.25 -12.93
CA LEU A 6 -10.15 -13.02 -13.21
C LEU A 6 -9.66 -11.84 -12.39
N ILE A 7 -8.44 -11.95 -11.86
CA ILE A 7 -7.82 -10.89 -11.06
C ILE A 7 -6.79 -10.21 -11.94
N VAL A 8 -6.97 -8.92 -12.17
CA VAL A 8 -6.13 -8.13 -13.07
C VAL A 8 -5.44 -7.02 -12.29
N TYR A 9 -4.12 -6.95 -12.46
CA TYR A 9 -3.30 -5.90 -11.88
C TYR A 9 -2.74 -5.01 -12.98
N LEU A 10 -3.06 -3.72 -12.91
CA LEU A 10 -2.54 -2.70 -13.81
C LEU A 10 -1.33 -2.01 -13.19
N ASP A 11 -0.62 -1.25 -13.99
CA ASP A 11 0.44 -0.37 -13.53
C ASP A 11 -0.07 1.08 -13.45
N THR A 12 0.58 1.92 -12.65
CA THR A 12 0.21 3.33 -12.47
C THR A 12 0.20 4.12 -13.77
N SER A 13 1.02 3.72 -14.75
CA SER A 13 1.02 4.35 -16.07
C SER A 13 -0.28 4.11 -16.85
N ASP A 14 -1.04 3.04 -16.59
CA ASP A 14 -2.34 2.81 -17.24
C ASP A 14 -3.41 3.74 -16.71
N PHE A 15 -3.52 3.82 -15.37
CA PHE A 15 -4.42 4.76 -14.72
C PHE A 15 -4.12 6.20 -15.14
N SER A 16 -2.84 6.51 -15.36
CA SER A 16 -2.41 7.80 -15.90
C SER A 16 -2.94 8.06 -17.31
N LYS A 17 -2.80 7.08 -18.22
CA LYS A 17 -3.33 7.20 -19.58
C LYS A 17 -4.85 7.38 -19.59
N PHE A 18 -5.57 6.64 -18.74
CA PHE A 18 -7.03 6.75 -18.66
C PHE A 18 -7.50 8.09 -18.10
N ALA A 19 -6.78 8.64 -17.11
CA ALA A 19 -7.07 9.96 -16.55
C ALA A 19 -6.90 11.11 -17.56
N ASP A 20 -6.18 10.88 -18.66
CA ASP A 20 -5.94 11.85 -19.73
C ASP A 20 -6.89 11.72 -20.93
N ILE A 21 -7.72 10.67 -20.99
CA ILE A 21 -8.67 10.42 -22.11
C ILE A 21 -9.58 11.63 -22.35
N GLU A 22 -10.08 12.27 -21.29
CA GLU A 22 -11.01 13.40 -21.42
C GLU A 22 -10.34 14.67 -21.97
N ARG A 23 -9.01 14.76 -21.91
CA ARG A 23 -8.25 15.94 -22.32
C ARG A 23 -7.71 15.83 -23.74
N ASP A 24 -7.47 14.62 -24.22
CA ASP A 24 -6.91 14.38 -25.55
C ASP A 24 -7.84 13.53 -26.42
N LYS A 25 -8.49 14.20 -27.39
CA LYS A 25 -9.39 13.56 -28.36
C LYS A 25 -8.69 12.54 -29.25
N ASN A 26 -7.36 12.55 -29.34
CA ASN A 26 -6.59 11.55 -30.09
C ASN A 26 -6.51 10.20 -29.37
N LEU A 27 -6.95 10.11 -28.11
CA LEU A 27 -6.97 8.89 -27.31
C LEU A 27 -8.31 8.12 -27.42
N SER A 28 -9.06 8.31 -28.51
CA SER A 28 -10.35 7.63 -28.74
C SER A 28 -10.25 6.10 -28.67
N HIS A 29 -9.13 5.52 -29.12
CA HIS A 29 -8.88 4.09 -28.99
C HIS A 29 -8.72 3.65 -27.52
N LEU A 30 -8.02 4.42 -26.68
CA LEU A 30 -7.91 4.15 -25.25
C LEU A 30 -9.24 4.28 -24.53
N ARG A 31 -10.13 5.17 -25.00
CA ARG A 31 -11.51 5.25 -24.50
C ARG A 31 -12.25 3.94 -24.70
N SER A 32 -12.17 3.37 -25.90
CA SER A 32 -12.78 2.06 -26.19
C SER A 32 -12.23 0.96 -25.29
N VAL A 33 -10.91 0.93 -25.08
CA VAL A 33 -10.28 -0.03 -24.15
C VAL A 33 -10.82 0.17 -22.73
N TYR A 34 -10.85 1.40 -22.23
CA TYR A 34 -11.35 1.72 -20.90
C TYR A 34 -12.81 1.29 -20.70
N ASP A 35 -13.69 1.62 -21.65
CA ASP A 35 -15.11 1.26 -21.60
C ASP A 35 -15.29 -0.27 -21.64
N GLU A 36 -14.45 -1.01 -22.36
CA GLU A 36 -14.46 -2.47 -22.39
C GLU A 36 -13.97 -3.09 -21.06
N LEU A 37 -12.92 -2.53 -20.44
CA LEU A 37 -12.47 -2.96 -19.11
C LEU A 37 -13.56 -2.73 -18.05
N LEU A 38 -14.26 -1.59 -18.09
CA LEU A 38 -15.42 -1.34 -17.23
C LEU A 38 -16.55 -2.34 -17.48
N HIS A 39 -16.78 -2.73 -18.74
CA HIS A 39 -17.77 -3.76 -19.05
C HIS A 39 -17.40 -5.11 -18.43
N PHE A 40 -16.13 -5.56 -18.52
CA PHE A 40 -15.68 -6.78 -17.86
C PHE A 40 -15.86 -6.72 -16.35
N LYS A 41 -15.48 -5.60 -15.72
CA LYS A 41 -15.70 -5.36 -14.29
C LYS A 41 -17.17 -5.48 -13.91
N ASN A 42 -18.05 -4.73 -14.58
CA ASN A 42 -19.48 -4.66 -14.27
C ASN A 42 -20.21 -5.98 -14.55
N SER A 43 -19.70 -6.80 -15.47
CA SER A 43 -20.22 -8.15 -15.72
C SER A 43 -19.82 -9.18 -14.65
N GLY A 44 -18.94 -8.81 -13.71
CA GLY A 44 -18.42 -9.72 -12.69
C GLY A 44 -17.40 -10.73 -13.21
N ARG A 45 -16.91 -10.57 -14.45
CA ARG A 45 -15.89 -11.45 -15.05
C ARG A 45 -14.48 -11.12 -14.57
N VAL A 46 -14.24 -9.87 -14.18
CA VAL A 46 -12.92 -9.36 -13.80
C VAL A 46 -12.97 -8.52 -12.54
N ASP A 47 -12.04 -8.79 -11.64
CA ASP A 47 -11.66 -7.98 -10.50
C ASP A 47 -10.35 -7.24 -10.80
N PHE A 48 -10.45 -5.96 -11.14
CA PHE A 48 -9.27 -5.09 -11.14
C PHE A 48 -8.89 -4.77 -9.70
N ARG A 49 -7.60 -4.86 -9.39
CA ARG A 49 -7.10 -4.59 -8.03
C ARG A 49 -5.93 -3.62 -8.07
N PHE A 50 -6.01 -2.59 -7.23
CA PHE A 50 -4.89 -1.68 -6.99
C PHE A 50 -4.09 -2.10 -5.75
N SER A 51 -3.09 -1.31 -5.38
CA SER A 51 -2.29 -1.52 -4.16
C SER A 51 -1.69 -0.20 -3.68
N ALA A 52 -1.03 -0.24 -2.52
CA ALA A 52 -0.32 0.91 -1.98
C ALA A 52 0.77 1.49 -2.92
N ALA A 53 1.31 0.68 -3.84
CA ALA A 53 2.31 1.13 -4.80
C ALA A 53 1.75 2.22 -5.73
N HIS A 54 0.55 2.01 -6.25
CA HIS A 54 -0.16 2.97 -7.08
C HIS A 54 -0.33 4.32 -6.39
N LEU A 55 -0.80 4.29 -5.14
CA LEU A 55 -1.06 5.51 -4.38
C LEU A 55 0.24 6.21 -4.01
N ALA A 56 1.28 5.47 -3.63
CA ALA A 56 2.59 6.05 -3.39
C ALA A 56 3.11 6.77 -4.63
N GLU A 57 3.00 6.19 -5.82
CA GLU A 57 3.42 6.82 -7.08
C GLU A 57 2.57 8.04 -7.46
N ILE A 58 1.24 7.97 -7.28
CA ILE A 58 0.34 9.11 -7.51
C ILE A 58 0.61 10.27 -6.54
N THR A 59 1.09 9.99 -5.33
CA THR A 59 1.41 11.04 -4.34
C THR A 59 2.83 11.63 -4.49
N LYS A 60 3.67 11.08 -5.36
CA LYS A 60 5.05 11.58 -5.60
C LYS A 60 5.11 12.82 -6.53
N TYR A 61 3.97 13.27 -7.08
CA TYR A 61 3.94 14.47 -7.92
C TYR A 61 4.08 15.78 -7.12
N GLU A 62 4.59 16.82 -7.77
CA GLU A 62 4.67 18.18 -7.20
C GLU A 62 3.27 18.79 -7.00
N THR A 63 3.14 19.75 -6.07
CA THR A 63 1.88 20.42 -5.67
C THR A 63 1.03 20.92 -6.85
N GLY A 64 1.67 21.32 -7.96
CA GLY A 64 1.00 21.78 -9.18
C GLY A 64 0.22 20.71 -9.95
N HIS A 65 0.23 19.46 -9.50
CA HIS A 65 -0.41 18.33 -10.16
C HIS A 65 -1.53 17.66 -9.35
N LYS A 66 -2.05 18.32 -8.30
CA LYS A 66 -3.16 17.80 -7.48
C LYS A 66 -4.33 17.28 -8.34
N ASP A 67 -4.85 18.10 -9.26
CA ASP A 67 -5.99 17.72 -10.10
C ASP A 67 -5.71 16.48 -10.97
N VAL A 68 -4.46 16.32 -11.41
CA VAL A 68 -4.04 15.15 -12.20
C VAL A 68 -4.00 13.92 -11.30
N ALA A 69 -3.45 14.03 -10.09
CA ALA A 69 -3.38 12.95 -9.13
C ALA A 69 -4.78 12.49 -8.69
N GLU A 70 -5.69 13.42 -8.41
CA GLU A 70 -7.08 13.12 -8.04
C GLU A 70 -7.83 12.43 -9.17
N ARG A 71 -7.65 12.85 -10.43
CA ARG A 71 -8.25 12.13 -11.57
C ARG A 71 -7.75 10.70 -11.68
N LYS A 72 -6.44 10.46 -11.54
CA LYS A 72 -5.89 9.10 -11.52
C LYS A 72 -6.49 8.25 -10.39
N ALA A 73 -6.62 8.83 -9.21
CA ALA A 73 -7.24 8.15 -8.07
C ALA A 73 -8.72 7.81 -8.32
N LYS A 74 -9.47 8.68 -9.00
CA LYS A 74 -10.84 8.40 -9.44
C LYS A 74 -10.90 7.26 -10.46
N ILE A 75 -10.01 7.22 -11.46
CA ILE A 75 -9.94 6.08 -12.38
C ILE A 75 -9.67 4.76 -11.64
N ILE A 76 -8.78 4.78 -10.63
CA ILE A 76 -8.56 3.60 -9.78
C ILE A 76 -9.86 3.17 -9.10
N GLU A 77 -10.61 4.11 -8.51
CA GLU A 77 -11.92 3.80 -7.88
C GLU A 77 -12.95 3.30 -8.90
N GLU A 78 -12.99 3.88 -10.09
CA GLU A 78 -13.93 3.48 -11.15
C GLU A 78 -13.66 2.05 -11.65
N LEU A 79 -12.40 1.63 -11.79
CA LEU A 79 -12.04 0.28 -12.22
C LEU A 79 -12.03 -0.75 -11.09
N CYS A 80 -11.51 -0.37 -9.92
CA CYS A 80 -11.24 -1.31 -8.84
C CYS A 80 -12.28 -1.27 -7.70
N ASP A 81 -13.15 -0.26 -7.63
CA ASP A 81 -13.94 0.05 -6.43
C ASP A 81 -13.03 0.17 -5.20
N LEU A 82 -13.25 -0.67 -4.19
CA LEU A 82 -12.40 -0.84 -3.01
C LEU A 82 -11.52 -2.09 -3.11
N LYS A 83 -11.56 -2.83 -4.23
CA LYS A 83 -10.79 -4.05 -4.40
C LYS A 83 -9.32 -3.73 -4.57
N CYS A 84 -8.51 -4.24 -3.66
CA CYS A 84 -7.07 -4.04 -3.67
C CYS A 84 -6.32 -5.30 -3.25
N LEU A 85 -5.01 -5.24 -3.40
CA LEU A 85 -4.07 -6.13 -2.75
C LEU A 85 -3.54 -5.46 -1.48
N LYS A 86 -3.42 -6.26 -0.41
CA LYS A 86 -2.88 -5.81 0.87
C LYS A 86 -1.43 -5.37 0.73
N PHE A 87 -0.99 -4.46 1.58
CA PHE A 87 0.37 -3.92 1.55
C PHE A 87 1.45 -5.01 1.43
N ALA A 88 2.41 -4.84 0.51
CA ALA A 88 3.47 -5.82 0.24
C ALA A 88 4.22 -6.29 1.50
N GLY A 89 4.55 -5.37 2.41
CA GLY A 89 5.22 -5.74 3.66
C GLY A 89 4.37 -6.60 4.60
N VAL A 90 3.04 -6.53 4.52
CA VAL A 90 2.14 -7.44 5.25
C VAL A 90 2.16 -8.81 4.56
N MET A 91 2.04 -8.85 3.23
CA MET A 91 2.09 -10.12 2.48
C MET A 91 3.40 -10.87 2.73
N TRP A 92 4.55 -10.18 2.64
CA TRP A 92 5.85 -10.78 2.89
C TRP A 92 5.99 -11.36 4.30
N LYS A 93 5.46 -10.68 5.33
CA LYS A 93 5.45 -11.20 6.70
C LYS A 93 4.59 -12.45 6.84
N GLU A 94 3.48 -12.52 6.11
CA GLU A 94 2.61 -13.71 6.13
C GLU A 94 3.23 -14.88 5.35
N GLU A 95 3.92 -14.62 4.23
CA GLU A 95 4.76 -15.61 3.55
C GLU A 95 5.86 -16.15 4.48
N GLU A 96 6.56 -15.25 5.17
CA GLU A 96 7.58 -15.60 6.17
C GLU A 96 7.02 -16.50 7.28
N LYS A 97 5.89 -16.12 7.88
CA LYS A 97 5.23 -16.95 8.91
C LYS A 97 4.87 -18.34 8.41
N ARG A 98 4.33 -18.44 7.19
CA ARG A 98 3.98 -19.73 6.58
C ARG A 98 5.21 -20.60 6.34
N ALA A 99 6.28 -20.01 5.83
CA ALA A 99 7.54 -20.70 5.62
C ALA A 99 8.15 -21.17 6.97
N ILE A 100 8.15 -20.31 7.99
CA ILE A 100 8.61 -20.69 9.35
C ILE A 100 7.75 -21.83 9.90
N SER A 101 6.42 -21.74 9.81
CA SER A 101 5.51 -22.81 10.24
C SER A 101 5.81 -24.12 9.54
N SER A 102 6.16 -24.09 8.25
CA SER A 102 6.49 -25.30 7.48
C SER A 102 7.78 -26.00 7.94
N VAL A 103 8.75 -25.27 8.48
CA VAL A 103 10.01 -25.84 8.96
C VAL A 103 10.02 -26.14 10.46
N THR A 104 9.22 -25.41 11.26
CA THR A 104 9.17 -25.61 12.71
C THR A 104 8.01 -26.49 13.16
N GLY A 105 6.88 -26.49 12.44
CA GLY A 105 5.63 -27.11 12.85
C GLY A 105 4.98 -26.48 14.09
N THR A 106 5.42 -25.28 14.52
CA THR A 106 5.03 -24.69 15.82
C THR A 106 4.14 -23.46 15.74
N LEU A 107 3.92 -22.89 14.55
CA LEU A 107 3.13 -21.68 14.38
C LEU A 107 1.72 -22.03 13.89
N GLU A 108 0.71 -21.66 14.66
CA GLU A 108 -0.67 -21.60 14.19
C GLU A 108 -0.78 -20.51 13.12
N LEU A 109 -1.34 -20.88 11.96
CA LEU A 109 -1.50 -19.99 10.83
C LEU A 109 -2.96 -19.56 10.72
N ASP A 110 -3.18 -18.25 10.83
CA ASP A 110 -4.47 -17.67 10.49
C ASP A 110 -4.74 -17.75 8.98
N SER A 111 -6.01 -17.79 8.61
CA SER A 111 -6.41 -17.65 7.21
C SER A 111 -6.03 -16.26 6.71
N PHE A 112 -4.93 -16.15 5.98
CA PHE A 112 -4.54 -14.92 5.31
C PHE A 112 -4.92 -14.95 3.83
N SER A 113 -5.65 -13.93 3.39
CA SER A 113 -5.84 -13.61 1.98
C SER A 113 -5.04 -12.34 1.61
N PRO A 114 -4.28 -12.36 0.50
CA PRO A 114 -3.59 -11.18 -0.03
C PRO A 114 -4.56 -10.17 -0.66
N LEU A 115 -5.78 -10.62 -0.98
CA LEU A 115 -6.85 -9.82 -1.56
C LEU A 115 -7.65 -9.11 -0.46
N SER A 116 -8.13 -7.91 -0.76
CA SER A 116 -9.09 -7.19 0.07
C SER A 116 -10.15 -6.56 -0.81
N ASP A 117 -11.42 -6.74 -0.43
CA ASP A 117 -12.57 -6.10 -1.09
C ASP A 117 -13.06 -4.87 -0.31
N GLU A 118 -12.38 -4.55 0.79
CA GLU A 118 -12.70 -3.46 1.73
C GLU A 118 -11.66 -2.34 1.68
N GLY A 119 -10.74 -2.36 0.70
CA GLY A 119 -9.73 -1.33 0.51
C GLY A 119 -8.61 -1.36 1.56
N VAL A 120 -8.30 -2.53 2.14
CA VAL A 120 -7.22 -2.69 3.13
C VAL A 120 -5.85 -2.75 2.42
N TRP A 121 -5.42 -1.62 1.84
CA TRP A 121 -4.11 -1.48 1.19
C TRP A 121 -3.07 -0.78 2.08
N TYR A 122 -3.49 -0.06 3.12
CA TYR A 122 -2.63 0.78 3.95
C TYR A 122 -1.74 -0.04 4.92
N PRO A 123 -0.44 0.27 5.07
CA PRO A 123 0.51 -0.53 5.87
C PRO A 123 0.31 -0.45 7.40
N GLY A 124 -0.38 0.57 7.91
CA GLY A 124 -0.31 0.92 9.33
C GLY A 124 -1.18 0.11 10.30
N GLY A 125 -1.80 -0.99 9.86
CA GLY A 125 -2.70 -1.76 10.71
C GLY A 125 -3.89 -0.93 11.20
N LYS A 126 -4.34 -1.16 12.44
CA LYS A 126 -5.43 -0.40 13.07
C LYS A 126 -4.94 1.01 13.41
N ILE A 127 -5.66 2.05 12.97
CA ILE A 127 -5.47 3.40 13.50
C ILE A 127 -5.85 3.37 14.98
N SER A 128 -4.88 3.62 15.86
CA SER A 128 -5.14 3.76 17.29
C SER A 128 -5.59 5.18 17.61
N PHE A 129 -6.69 5.27 18.34
CA PHE A 129 -7.17 6.49 18.99
C PHE A 129 -6.87 6.47 20.49
N GLU A 130 -5.94 5.61 20.93
CA GLU A 130 -5.45 5.61 22.31
C GLU A 130 -4.98 7.02 22.67
N ASN A 131 -5.40 7.48 23.85
CA ASN A 131 -5.15 8.83 24.37
C ASN A 131 -5.82 9.96 23.58
N PHE A 132 -6.62 9.70 22.55
CA PHE A 132 -7.30 10.77 21.79
C PHE A 132 -8.22 11.62 22.68
N LYS A 133 -8.98 10.98 23.57
CA LYS A 133 -9.79 11.71 24.56
C LYS A 133 -8.95 12.59 25.48
N GLU A 134 -7.76 12.13 25.85
CA GLU A 134 -6.83 12.87 26.69
C GLU A 134 -6.24 14.07 25.94
N GLU A 135 -5.93 13.92 24.64
CA GLU A 135 -5.54 15.04 23.77
C GLU A 135 -6.65 16.11 23.72
N VAL A 136 -7.90 15.70 23.53
CA VAL A 136 -9.06 16.62 23.51
C VAL A 136 -9.25 17.31 24.86
N ILE A 137 -9.18 16.57 25.96
CA ILE A 137 -9.22 17.13 27.33
C ILE A 137 -8.07 18.12 27.54
N GLY A 138 -6.87 17.80 27.05
CA GLY A 138 -5.71 18.67 27.09
C GLY A 138 -5.95 20.00 26.39
N LYS A 139 -6.56 19.98 25.20
CA LYS A 139 -6.94 21.18 24.45
C LYS A 139 -8.01 22.00 25.17
N ILE A 140 -9.05 21.38 25.70
CA ILE A 140 -10.08 22.07 26.49
C ILE A 140 -9.43 22.78 27.69
N LYS A 141 -8.54 22.09 28.42
CA LYS A 141 -7.79 22.69 29.53
C LYS A 141 -6.90 23.85 29.07
N GLN A 142 -6.31 23.78 27.89
CA GLN A 142 -5.52 24.87 27.31
C GLN A 142 -6.41 26.07 26.97
N THR A 143 -7.54 25.88 26.30
CA THR A 143 -8.50 26.95 25.99
C THR A 143 -8.97 27.66 27.26
N ILE A 144 -9.28 26.92 28.33
CA ILE A 144 -9.66 27.51 29.63
C ILE A 144 -8.52 28.37 30.22
N ARG A 145 -7.25 27.96 30.06
CA ARG A 145 -6.10 28.73 30.56
C ARG A 145 -5.91 30.04 29.81
N GLU A 146 -6.19 30.03 28.51
CA GLU A 146 -5.99 31.16 27.61
C GLU A 146 -7.20 32.12 27.57
N GLN A 147 -8.36 31.68 28.07
CA GLN A 147 -9.60 32.47 28.04
C GLN A 147 -9.48 33.80 28.81
N PRO A 148 -9.67 34.95 28.12
CA PRO A 148 -9.69 36.26 28.76
C PRO A 148 -10.86 36.39 29.75
N GLY A 149 -10.69 37.19 30.80
CA GLY A 149 -11.77 37.49 31.76
C GLY A 149 -11.98 36.48 32.89
N LEU A 150 -11.32 35.31 32.87
CA LEU A 150 -11.35 34.37 33.99
C LEU A 150 -10.23 34.66 35.00
N ASN A 151 -10.58 34.75 36.29
CA ASN A 151 -9.59 34.87 37.36
C ASN A 151 -8.89 33.52 37.66
N ARG A 152 -7.77 33.56 38.39
CA ARG A 152 -6.94 32.37 38.68
C ARG A 152 -7.71 31.24 39.37
N ASN A 153 -8.63 31.56 40.28
CA ASN A 153 -9.42 30.58 41.00
C ASN A 153 -10.49 29.94 40.09
N GLN A 154 -11.19 30.73 39.29
CA GLN A 154 -12.15 30.26 38.29
C GLN A 154 -11.48 29.31 37.28
N ARG A 155 -10.30 29.68 36.76
CA ARG A 155 -9.51 28.81 35.86
C ARG A 155 -9.17 27.47 36.51
N ARG A 156 -8.73 27.47 37.77
CA ARG A 156 -8.42 26.23 38.51
C ARG A 156 -9.63 25.31 38.68
N ILE A 157 -10.80 25.88 38.99
CA ILE A 157 -12.04 25.12 39.15
C ILE A 157 -12.44 24.47 37.82
N LEU A 158 -12.47 25.26 36.74
CA LEU A 158 -12.86 24.78 35.41
C LEU A 158 -11.88 23.72 34.87
N ILE A 159 -10.57 23.89 35.09
CA ILE A 159 -9.57 22.87 34.70
C ILE A 159 -9.77 21.55 35.45
N ARG A 160 -10.13 21.63 36.74
CA ARG A 160 -10.41 20.45 37.56
C ARG A 160 -11.68 19.75 37.09
N GLN A 161 -12.72 20.51 36.76
CA GLN A 161 -13.96 19.98 36.18
C GLN A 161 -13.73 19.36 34.80
N ALA A 162 -12.90 19.97 33.96
CA ALA A 162 -12.53 19.46 32.64
C ALA A 162 -11.73 18.15 32.67
N ALA A 163 -11.27 17.70 33.84
CA ALA A 163 -10.73 16.34 34.00
C ALA A 163 -11.83 15.26 34.06
N SER A 164 -13.09 15.64 34.27
CA SER A 164 -14.24 14.75 34.27
C SER A 164 -14.88 14.68 32.89
N MET A 165 -15.13 13.46 32.39
CA MET A 165 -15.88 13.24 31.17
C MET A 165 -17.30 13.80 31.24
N ALA A 166 -17.91 13.92 32.43
CA ALA A 166 -19.24 14.51 32.56
C ALA A 166 -19.26 15.99 32.16
N TYR A 167 -18.23 16.76 32.57
CA TYR A 167 -18.09 18.16 32.16
C TYR A 167 -17.76 18.27 30.68
N VAL A 168 -16.87 17.42 30.17
CA VAL A 168 -16.52 17.39 28.74
C VAL A 168 -17.77 17.12 27.88
N ARG A 169 -18.61 16.16 28.27
CA ARG A 169 -19.89 15.91 27.62
C ARG A 169 -20.80 17.13 27.65
N GLN A 170 -20.96 17.77 28.81
CA GLN A 170 -21.78 18.98 28.93
C GLN A 170 -21.29 20.11 28.03
N VAL A 171 -19.97 20.36 27.97
CA VAL A 171 -19.39 21.39 27.09
C VAL A 171 -19.66 21.05 25.63
N ILE A 172 -19.41 19.80 25.25
CA ILE A 172 -19.53 19.33 23.87
C ILE A 172 -20.98 19.30 23.38
N SER A 173 -21.93 18.92 24.25
CA SER A 173 -23.36 18.98 23.94
C SER A 173 -23.87 20.39 23.66
N ASN A 174 -23.17 21.42 24.14
CA ASN A 174 -23.51 22.83 23.93
C ASN A 174 -22.68 23.50 22.82
N MET A 175 -21.77 22.77 22.17
CA MET A 175 -20.99 23.32 21.06
C MET A 175 -21.86 23.56 19.82
N SER A 176 -21.62 24.69 19.16
CA SER A 176 -22.12 24.95 17.82
C SER A 176 -21.45 24.04 16.79
N GLU A 177 -22.06 23.93 15.60
CA GLU A 177 -21.53 23.11 14.50
C GLU A 177 -20.13 23.58 14.05
N ALA A 178 -19.90 24.89 14.04
CA ALA A 178 -18.58 25.46 13.74
C ALA A 178 -17.51 25.08 14.79
N GLU A 179 -17.88 24.99 16.06
CA GLU A 179 -16.97 24.55 17.13
C GLU A 179 -16.66 23.06 17.03
N ILE A 180 -17.64 22.23 16.65
CA ILE A 180 -17.43 20.79 16.41
C ILE A 180 -16.47 20.59 15.24
N VAL A 181 -16.67 21.30 14.12
CA VAL A 181 -15.77 21.25 12.96
C VAL A 181 -14.35 21.65 13.38
N ASN A 182 -14.19 22.76 14.10
CA ASN A 182 -12.88 23.21 14.60
C ASN A 182 -12.24 22.21 15.58
N ALA A 183 -13.02 21.56 16.44
CA ALA A 183 -12.52 20.54 17.35
C ALA A 183 -12.06 19.27 16.60
N SER A 184 -12.77 18.91 15.52
CA SER A 184 -12.41 17.79 14.63
C SER A 184 -11.23 18.10 13.70
N ALA A 185 -10.86 19.38 13.51
CA ALA A 185 -9.82 19.79 12.57
C ALA A 185 -8.44 19.14 12.83
N SER A 186 -8.13 18.76 14.08
CA SER A 186 -6.90 18.01 14.35
C SER A 186 -6.93 16.56 13.87
N LEU A 187 -8.11 15.94 13.80
CA LEU A 187 -8.26 14.62 13.18
C LEU A 187 -8.12 14.73 11.68
N GLU A 188 -8.73 15.74 11.06
CA GLU A 188 -8.62 16.00 9.62
C GLU A 188 -7.17 16.25 9.18
N ARG A 189 -6.35 16.91 10.02
CA ARG A 189 -4.91 17.05 9.75
C ARG A 189 -4.16 15.72 9.79
N ARG A 190 -4.63 14.76 10.56
CA ARG A 190 -3.96 13.46 10.78
C ARG A 190 -4.44 12.39 9.81
N PHE A 191 -5.68 12.47 9.35
CA PHE A 191 -6.31 11.42 8.58
C PHE A 191 -7.30 11.96 7.52
N PRO A 192 -7.43 11.27 6.37
CA PRO A 192 -8.45 11.55 5.37
C PRO A 192 -9.83 11.11 5.90
N LEU A 193 -10.57 12.02 6.53
CA LEU A 193 -11.91 11.73 7.04
C LEU A 193 -12.91 11.63 5.89
N SER A 194 -13.87 10.71 5.97
CA SER A 194 -14.93 10.56 4.96
C SER A 194 -16.01 11.65 5.15
N GLU A 195 -16.80 11.94 4.10
CA GLU A 195 -18.00 12.79 4.27
C GLU A 195 -18.97 12.24 5.32
N ARG A 196 -19.07 10.91 5.39
CA ARG A 196 -19.91 10.19 6.36
C ARG A 196 -19.46 10.47 7.80
N PHE A 197 -18.14 10.55 8.05
CA PHE A 197 -17.59 10.88 9.36
C PHE A 197 -18.20 12.17 9.92
N TYR A 198 -18.28 13.21 9.08
CA TYR A 198 -18.86 14.51 9.43
C TYR A 198 -20.37 14.44 9.55
N ARG A 199 -21.05 13.86 8.55
CA ARG A 199 -22.52 13.76 8.52
C ARG A 199 -23.08 13.01 9.71
N GLU A 200 -22.44 11.92 10.11
CA GLU A 200 -22.85 11.09 11.26
C GLU A 200 -22.18 11.53 12.57
N ARG A 201 -21.43 12.65 12.55
CA ARG A 201 -20.82 13.30 13.71
C ARG A 201 -20.01 12.33 14.58
N TYR A 202 -19.16 11.49 13.97
CA TYR A 202 -18.39 10.45 14.67
C TYR A 202 -17.55 11.01 15.83
N PHE A 203 -16.90 12.17 15.64
CA PHE A 203 -16.17 12.84 16.70
C PHE A 203 -17.06 13.17 17.92
N LEU A 204 -18.24 13.73 17.69
CA LEU A 204 -19.19 14.09 18.75
C LEU A 204 -19.65 12.84 19.51
N ARG A 205 -20.08 11.82 18.78
CA ARG A 205 -20.59 10.56 19.34
C ARG A 205 -19.53 9.86 20.19
N LEU A 206 -18.26 9.89 19.78
CA LEU A 206 -17.14 9.37 20.58
C LEU A 206 -16.98 10.12 21.90
N MET A 207 -17.02 11.45 21.85
CA MET A 207 -16.86 12.29 23.04
C MET A 207 -18.05 12.18 24.01
N LEU A 208 -19.25 11.94 23.47
CA LEU A 208 -20.45 11.64 24.25
C LEU A 208 -20.45 10.21 24.82
N GLY A 209 -19.57 9.34 24.32
CA GLY A 209 -19.49 7.93 24.72
C GLY A 209 -20.60 7.06 24.12
N GLU A 210 -21.22 7.51 23.03
CA GLU A 210 -22.23 6.76 22.28
C GLU A 210 -21.60 5.71 21.37
N ILE A 211 -20.36 5.94 20.95
CA ILE A 211 -19.53 5.00 20.20
C ILE A 211 -18.16 4.89 20.86
N ASP A 212 -17.49 3.76 20.62
CA ASP A 212 -16.12 3.52 21.06
C ASP A 212 -15.08 4.05 20.06
N GLU A 213 -13.82 4.01 20.49
CA GLU A 213 -12.67 4.43 19.68
C GLU A 213 -12.47 3.53 18.46
N GLU A 214 -12.85 2.26 18.54
CA GLU A 214 -12.73 1.32 17.43
C GLU A 214 -13.72 1.64 16.30
N ALA A 215 -14.94 2.07 16.62
CA ALA A 215 -15.91 2.53 15.63
C ALA A 215 -15.42 3.77 14.88
N VAL A 216 -14.78 4.71 15.58
CA VAL A 216 -14.13 5.87 14.96
C VAL A 216 -12.95 5.43 14.10
N ALA A 217 -12.09 4.53 14.60
CA ALA A 217 -10.97 4.00 13.84
C ALA A 217 -11.40 3.32 12.54
N ARG A 218 -12.47 2.52 12.57
CA ARG A 218 -13.06 1.90 11.38
C ARG A 218 -13.52 2.95 10.37
N GLU A 219 -14.23 3.98 10.80
CA GLU A 219 -14.71 5.02 9.90
C GLU A 219 -13.58 5.86 9.30
N VAL A 220 -12.55 6.18 10.10
CA VAL A 220 -11.36 6.87 9.59
C VAL A 220 -10.61 5.98 8.59
N MET A 221 -10.50 4.68 8.86
CA MET A 221 -9.94 3.74 7.90
C MET A 221 -10.74 3.69 6.61
N LEU A 222 -12.08 3.73 6.64
CA LEU A 222 -12.90 3.84 5.42
C LEU A 222 -12.54 5.09 4.62
N GLY A 223 -12.28 6.21 5.30
CA GLY A 223 -11.76 7.41 4.64
C GLY A 223 -10.39 7.20 3.99
N VAL A 224 -9.46 6.49 4.65
CA VAL A 224 -8.14 6.13 4.08
C VAL A 224 -8.29 5.18 2.90
N THR A 225 -9.20 4.21 2.96
CA THR A 225 -9.30 3.14 1.96
C THR A 225 -9.62 3.63 0.56
N ARG A 226 -10.27 4.80 0.43
CA ARG A 226 -10.65 5.41 -0.85
C ARG A 226 -9.48 6.19 -1.47
N PRO A 227 -8.92 5.74 -2.63
CA PRO A 227 -7.86 6.44 -3.35
C PRO A 227 -8.05 7.95 -3.48
N SER A 228 -9.21 8.42 -3.91
CA SER A 228 -9.47 9.84 -4.18
C SER A 228 -9.44 10.67 -2.89
N ASN A 229 -10.05 10.14 -1.83
CA ASN A 229 -10.03 10.79 -0.52
C ASN A 229 -8.61 10.86 0.07
N PHE A 230 -7.87 9.75 -0.01
CA PHE A 230 -6.48 9.70 0.46
C PHE A 230 -5.58 10.66 -0.32
N VAL A 231 -5.66 10.67 -1.65
CA VAL A 231 -4.83 11.54 -2.50
C VAL A 231 -5.19 13.02 -2.29
N GLY A 232 -6.46 13.38 -2.27
CA GLY A 232 -6.89 14.75 -2.00
C GLY A 232 -6.38 15.26 -0.65
N TRP A 233 -6.58 14.46 0.41
CA TRP A 233 -6.05 14.74 1.74
C TRP A 233 -4.52 14.89 1.76
N TYR A 234 -3.79 14.00 1.07
CA TYR A 234 -2.34 14.05 1.01
C TYR A 234 -1.82 15.39 0.46
N PHE A 235 -2.40 15.86 -0.64
CA PHE A 235 -1.99 17.13 -1.25
C PHE A 235 -2.45 18.35 -0.43
N GLU A 236 -3.60 18.28 0.23
CA GLU A 236 -4.12 19.41 1.02
C GLU A 236 -3.44 19.59 2.38
N LYS A 237 -3.09 18.49 3.04
CA LYS A 237 -2.69 18.52 4.46
C LYS A 237 -1.26 18.08 4.67
N PHE A 238 -0.74 17.21 3.81
CA PHE A 238 0.43 16.40 4.14
C PHE A 238 1.72 16.90 3.50
N GLN A 239 1.68 17.44 2.27
CA GLN A 239 2.84 18.12 1.69
C GLN A 239 3.28 19.35 2.51
N ASP A 240 2.32 20.09 3.08
CA ASP A 240 2.61 21.23 3.97
C ASP A 240 3.29 20.81 5.28
N MET A 241 3.03 19.58 5.74
CA MET A 241 3.68 19.02 6.92
C MET A 241 5.11 18.51 6.64
N LYS A 242 5.57 18.51 5.37
CA LYS A 242 6.90 18.04 4.91
C LYS A 242 7.32 16.66 5.45
N LYS A 243 6.35 15.83 5.81
CA LYS A 243 6.59 14.53 6.45
C LYS A 243 5.66 13.51 5.85
N VAL A 244 5.80 13.24 4.54
CA VAL A 244 5.18 12.08 3.87
C VAL A 244 5.34 10.84 4.76
N PRO A 245 4.32 9.96 4.89
CA PRO A 245 4.46 8.81 5.78
C PRO A 245 5.67 8.05 5.27
N ALA A 246 6.65 7.79 6.14
CA ALA A 246 7.96 7.31 5.70
C ALA A 246 7.86 6.10 4.76
N TRP A 247 6.82 5.29 4.91
CA TRP A 247 6.54 4.17 4.02
C TRP A 247 6.29 4.58 2.55
N ILE A 248 5.67 5.72 2.25
CA ILE A 248 5.41 6.22 0.88
C ILE A 248 6.71 6.66 0.20
N ASP A 249 7.54 7.41 0.92
CA ASP A 249 8.84 7.87 0.41
C ASP A 249 9.81 6.71 0.26
N ASN A 250 9.80 5.77 1.21
CA ASN A 250 10.69 4.63 1.21
C ASN A 250 10.20 3.50 0.29
N LEU A 251 8.93 3.50 -0.14
CA LEU A 251 8.40 2.48 -1.03
C LEU A 251 9.14 2.51 -2.37
N GLY A 252 9.89 1.43 -2.62
CA GLY A 252 10.76 1.28 -3.79
C GLY A 252 12.11 1.99 -3.68
N LEU A 253 12.29 2.95 -2.75
CA LEU A 253 13.58 3.62 -2.56
C LEU A 253 14.63 2.69 -1.97
N ASP A 254 14.26 1.88 -0.96
CA ASP A 254 15.18 0.90 -0.37
C ASP A 254 15.58 -0.15 -1.42
N VAL A 255 14.61 -0.64 -2.18
CA VAL A 255 14.83 -1.58 -3.30
C VAL A 255 15.73 -0.94 -4.35
N PHE A 256 15.46 0.31 -4.74
CA PHE A 256 16.27 1.08 -5.69
C PHE A 256 17.71 1.29 -5.18
N ASN A 257 17.88 1.61 -3.91
CA ASN A 257 19.19 1.78 -3.28
C ASN A 257 19.96 0.47 -3.26
N SER A 258 19.31 -0.65 -2.92
CA SER A 258 19.91 -1.99 -2.99
C SER A 258 20.31 -2.37 -4.42
N ILE A 259 19.47 -2.07 -5.42
CA ILE A 259 19.77 -2.26 -6.84
C ILE A 259 21.00 -1.43 -7.25
N ASN A 260 21.05 -0.16 -6.86
CA ASN A 260 22.18 0.72 -7.17
C ASN A 260 23.47 0.26 -6.50
N GLN A 261 23.40 -0.16 -5.24
CA GLN A 261 24.55 -0.69 -4.52
C GLN A 261 25.09 -1.94 -5.22
N LEU A 262 24.22 -2.91 -5.49
CA LEU A 262 24.59 -4.15 -6.18
C LEU A 262 25.20 -3.88 -7.57
N ARG A 263 24.67 -2.89 -8.30
CA ARG A 263 25.25 -2.44 -9.57
C ARG A 263 26.58 -1.73 -9.40
N GLY A 264 26.74 -0.92 -8.37
CA GLY A 264 28.02 -0.26 -8.04
C GLY A 264 29.09 -1.30 -7.77
N ASP A 265 28.75 -2.32 -6.99
CA ASP A 265 29.61 -3.47 -6.70
C ASP A 265 29.98 -4.24 -7.99
N LEU A 266 29.01 -4.46 -8.88
CA LEU A 266 29.26 -5.03 -10.22
C LEU A 266 30.06 -4.12 -11.15
N GLY A 267 29.93 -2.81 -11.00
CA GLY A 267 30.71 -1.82 -11.77
C GLY A 267 32.20 -1.90 -11.45
N ASN A 268 32.54 -2.22 -10.20
CA ASN A 268 33.92 -2.39 -9.73
C ASN A 268 34.56 -3.70 -10.21
N ILE A 269 33.76 -4.64 -10.74
CA ILE A 269 34.24 -5.89 -11.33
C ILE A 269 34.66 -5.65 -12.79
N PRO A 270 35.79 -6.22 -13.27
CA PRO A 270 36.19 -6.09 -14.68
C PRO A 270 35.12 -6.64 -15.64
N PRO A 271 34.85 -5.97 -16.79
CA PRO A 271 33.76 -6.30 -17.70
C PRO A 271 33.65 -7.78 -18.10
N GLU A 272 34.78 -8.45 -18.30
CA GLU A 272 34.88 -9.86 -18.66
C GLU A 272 34.34 -10.82 -17.58
N TYR A 273 34.32 -10.40 -16.31
CA TYR A 273 33.78 -11.19 -15.20
C TYR A 273 32.35 -10.79 -14.81
N ARG A 274 31.88 -9.60 -15.21
CA ARG A 274 30.54 -9.10 -14.83
C ARG A 274 29.42 -10.03 -15.25
N GLY A 275 29.51 -10.62 -16.44
CA GLY A 275 28.52 -11.59 -16.92
C GLY A 275 28.53 -12.90 -16.12
N HIS A 276 29.68 -13.31 -15.58
CA HIS A 276 29.76 -14.48 -14.70
C HIS A 276 29.22 -14.14 -13.31
N ILE A 277 29.67 -13.03 -12.70
CA ILE A 277 29.24 -12.62 -11.36
C ILE A 277 27.76 -12.23 -11.33
N GLY A 278 27.26 -11.54 -12.36
CA GLY A 278 25.83 -11.26 -12.50
C GLY A 278 24.98 -12.54 -12.50
N LYS A 279 25.49 -13.63 -13.12
CA LYS A 279 24.86 -14.95 -13.06
C LYS A 279 25.00 -15.62 -11.69
N THR A 280 26.07 -15.32 -10.94
CA THR A 280 26.34 -15.86 -9.60
C THR A 280 25.56 -15.15 -8.50
N ILE A 281 25.02 -13.94 -8.73
CA ILE A 281 24.08 -13.30 -7.80
C ILE A 281 22.90 -14.25 -7.61
N THR A 282 22.72 -14.73 -6.37
CA THR A 282 21.79 -15.81 -6.11
C THR A 282 20.33 -15.33 -6.26
N PRO A 283 19.46 -16.10 -6.96
CA PRO A 283 18.00 -15.88 -6.95
C PRO A 283 17.34 -15.93 -5.57
N LEU A 284 18.11 -16.16 -4.51
CA LEU A 284 17.69 -16.20 -3.11
C LEU A 284 18.03 -14.89 -2.38
N PHE A 285 18.43 -13.82 -3.06
CA PHE A 285 18.91 -12.58 -2.44
C PHE A 285 17.98 -12.04 -1.33
N LEU A 286 16.66 -11.98 -1.55
CA LEU A 286 15.73 -11.52 -0.52
C LEU A 286 15.57 -12.54 0.62
N ARG A 287 15.59 -13.84 0.32
CA ARG A 287 15.57 -14.89 1.34
C ARG A 287 16.81 -14.83 2.22
N GLU A 288 17.98 -14.59 1.66
CA GLU A 288 19.23 -14.41 2.40
C GLU A 288 19.19 -13.15 3.27
N SER A 289 18.62 -12.07 2.74
CA SER A 289 18.41 -10.83 3.52
C SER A 289 17.46 -11.07 4.70
N MET A 290 16.36 -11.79 4.49
CA MET A 290 15.42 -12.22 5.53
C MET A 290 16.08 -13.14 6.55
N ALA A 291 16.77 -14.20 6.09
CA ALA A 291 17.49 -15.15 6.94
C ALA A 291 18.55 -14.44 7.79
N LYS A 292 19.28 -13.47 7.23
CA LYS A 292 20.22 -12.63 7.97
C LYS A 292 19.52 -11.82 9.07
N ALA A 293 18.37 -11.21 8.79
CA ALA A 293 17.58 -10.48 9.78
C ALA A 293 17.09 -11.41 10.91
N LEU A 294 16.57 -12.60 10.56
CA LEU A 294 16.15 -13.62 11.53
C LEU A 294 17.32 -14.12 12.38
N ARG A 295 18.49 -14.39 11.79
CA ARG A 295 19.70 -14.79 12.53
C ARG A 295 20.10 -13.71 13.54
N SER A 296 20.04 -12.43 13.17
CA SER A 296 20.31 -11.31 14.11
C SER A 296 19.31 -11.33 15.26
N ALA A 297 18.01 -11.39 14.95
CA ALA A 297 16.95 -11.36 15.96
C ALA A 297 17.03 -12.57 16.92
N VAL A 298 17.39 -13.76 16.45
CA VAL A 298 17.61 -14.93 17.30
C VAL A 298 18.84 -14.75 18.20
N ARG A 299 19.96 -14.23 17.69
CA ARG A 299 21.18 -13.95 18.49
C ARG A 299 20.92 -12.91 19.58
N GLU A 300 20.11 -11.92 19.28
CA GLU A 300 19.75 -10.83 20.20
C GLU A 300 18.62 -11.21 21.17
N GLY A 301 17.99 -12.39 20.99
CA GLY A 301 16.83 -12.79 21.78
C GLY A 301 15.58 -11.95 21.54
N THR A 302 15.53 -11.23 20.40
CA THR A 302 14.44 -10.33 20.00
C THR A 302 13.54 -10.93 18.92
N SER A 303 13.84 -12.16 18.46
CA SER A 303 13.00 -12.87 17.50
C SER A 303 11.56 -12.99 18.00
N PRO A 304 10.57 -12.54 17.21
CA PRO A 304 9.16 -12.74 17.55
C PRO A 304 8.73 -14.22 17.41
N TYR A 305 9.58 -15.05 16.80
CA TYR A 305 9.31 -16.47 16.55
C TYR A 305 10.22 -17.36 17.40
N ARG A 306 9.67 -18.50 17.84
CA ARG A 306 10.44 -19.59 18.45
C ARG A 306 11.12 -20.41 17.34
N ILE A 307 12.22 -19.88 16.82
CA ILE A 307 13.00 -20.46 15.71
C ILE A 307 14.47 -20.64 16.12
N SER A 308 15.13 -21.67 15.58
CA SER A 308 16.55 -21.96 15.81
C SER A 308 17.39 -21.55 14.60
N MET A 309 18.72 -21.56 14.73
CA MET A 309 19.61 -21.32 13.59
C MET A 309 19.42 -22.36 12.48
N ASP A 310 19.31 -23.64 12.83
CA ASP A 310 19.09 -24.73 11.87
C ASP A 310 17.78 -24.55 11.09
N HIS A 311 16.71 -24.09 11.75
CA HIS A 311 15.46 -23.78 11.07
C HIS A 311 15.63 -22.62 10.08
N ILE A 312 16.44 -21.60 10.40
CA ILE A 312 16.69 -20.48 9.48
C ILE A 312 17.47 -20.95 8.25
N ASP A 313 18.43 -21.86 8.43
CA ASP A 313 19.16 -22.44 7.30
C ASP A 313 18.22 -23.27 6.43
N ALA A 314 17.32 -24.06 7.04
CA ALA A 314 16.28 -24.81 6.32
C ALA A 314 15.31 -23.92 5.53
N LEU A 315 15.07 -22.66 5.93
CA LEU A 315 14.25 -21.71 5.15
C LEU A 315 14.88 -21.38 3.79
N LEU A 316 16.21 -21.34 3.71
CA LEU A 316 16.93 -21.06 2.46
C LEU A 316 16.77 -22.22 1.46
N ASP A 317 16.66 -23.45 1.97
CA ASP A 317 16.53 -24.68 1.19
C ASP A 317 15.10 -24.97 0.73
N LEU A 318 14.11 -24.18 1.16
CA LEU A 318 12.72 -24.35 0.72
C LEU A 318 12.59 -24.22 -0.82
N PRO A 319 11.64 -24.94 -1.45
CA PRO A 319 11.45 -24.83 -2.89
C PRO A 319 11.04 -23.42 -3.32
N TYR A 320 11.25 -23.09 -4.60
CA TYR A 320 10.71 -21.87 -5.20
C TYR A 320 9.18 -21.85 -5.07
N GLY A 321 8.61 -20.72 -4.66
CA GLY A 321 7.19 -20.57 -4.35
C GLY A 321 6.86 -20.69 -2.87
N ALA A 322 7.83 -21.05 -2.01
CA ALA A 322 7.65 -20.98 -0.55
C ALA A 322 7.46 -19.54 -0.06
N PHE A 323 8.01 -18.55 -0.79
CA PHE A 323 7.79 -17.13 -0.57
C PHE A 323 7.35 -16.49 -1.90
N PRO A 324 6.08 -16.68 -2.32
CA PRO A 324 5.64 -16.34 -3.68
C PRO A 324 6.09 -14.97 -4.18
N SER A 325 5.93 -13.93 -3.36
CA SER A 325 6.33 -12.56 -3.74
C SER A 325 7.85 -12.40 -3.72
N MET A 326 8.51 -12.80 -2.64
CA MET A 326 9.95 -12.58 -2.46
C MET A 326 10.77 -13.36 -3.47
N ASP A 327 10.35 -14.59 -3.78
CA ASP A 327 10.99 -15.47 -4.76
C ASP A 327 10.92 -14.87 -6.15
N LEU A 328 9.73 -14.40 -6.53
CA LEU A 328 9.50 -13.76 -7.81
C LEU A 328 10.32 -12.47 -7.95
N VAL A 329 10.29 -11.60 -6.94
CA VAL A 329 11.10 -10.37 -6.93
C VAL A 329 12.59 -10.70 -7.02
N SER A 330 13.07 -11.71 -6.29
CA SER A 330 14.49 -12.09 -6.29
C SER A 330 14.95 -12.64 -7.65
N VAL A 331 14.16 -13.51 -8.28
CA VAL A 331 14.49 -14.05 -9.61
C VAL A 331 14.47 -12.95 -10.68
N CYS A 332 13.46 -12.08 -10.67
CA CYS A 332 13.40 -10.97 -11.63
C CYS A 332 14.50 -9.93 -11.38
N LEU A 333 14.88 -9.70 -10.11
CA LEU A 333 16.00 -8.83 -9.76
C LEU A 333 17.32 -9.43 -10.25
N HIS A 334 17.52 -10.74 -10.10
CA HIS A 334 18.66 -11.45 -10.67
C HIS A 334 18.75 -11.27 -12.19
N GLU A 335 17.63 -11.45 -12.89
CA GLU A 335 17.58 -11.23 -14.34
C GLU A 335 17.87 -9.77 -14.72
N TYR A 336 17.29 -8.81 -14.00
CA TYR A 336 17.51 -7.39 -14.21
C TYR A 336 19.00 -7.06 -14.09
N VAL A 337 19.62 -7.49 -13.01
CA VAL A 337 21.03 -7.23 -12.72
C VAL A 337 21.94 -7.93 -13.73
N SER A 338 21.62 -9.17 -14.12
CA SER A 338 22.33 -9.91 -15.16
C SER A 338 22.29 -9.21 -16.52
N GLN A 339 21.13 -8.67 -16.90
CA GLN A 339 21.00 -7.87 -18.12
C GLN A 339 21.81 -6.58 -18.01
N HIS A 340 21.75 -5.87 -16.88
CA HIS A 340 22.54 -4.65 -16.67
C HIS A 340 24.05 -4.88 -16.65
N ALA A 341 24.52 -6.04 -16.20
CA ALA A 341 25.92 -6.42 -16.23
C ALA A 341 26.47 -6.55 -17.67
N THR A 342 25.59 -6.86 -18.64
CA THR A 342 25.95 -7.08 -20.05
C THR A 342 25.55 -5.93 -20.97
N SER A 343 24.50 -5.17 -20.61
CA SER A 343 23.97 -4.02 -21.35
C SER A 343 23.53 -2.93 -20.37
N PRO A 344 24.44 -2.02 -19.97
CA PRO A 344 24.14 -1.05 -18.92
C PRO A 344 23.12 0.01 -19.38
N ARG A 345 21.84 -0.16 -19.05
CA ARG A 345 20.86 0.94 -19.06
C ARG A 345 21.05 1.82 -17.81
N LYS A 346 20.78 3.12 -17.93
CA LYS A 346 20.73 4.05 -16.79
C LYS A 346 19.54 3.69 -15.90
N ASN A 347 19.77 3.55 -14.60
CA ASN A 347 18.70 3.34 -13.63
C ASN A 347 17.78 4.55 -13.58
N LEU A 348 16.48 4.29 -13.55
CA LEU A 348 15.45 5.25 -13.27
C LEU A 348 14.95 5.01 -11.86
N LYS A 349 14.59 6.07 -11.13
CA LYS A 349 13.96 5.93 -9.80
C LYS A 349 12.69 5.07 -9.85
N SER A 350 12.01 5.04 -11.00
CA SER A 350 10.83 4.20 -11.25
C SER A 350 11.12 2.71 -11.19
N ASP A 351 12.35 2.26 -11.49
CA ASP A 351 12.68 0.83 -11.49
C ASP A 351 12.44 0.20 -10.10
N GLY A 352 12.62 0.97 -9.02
CA GLY A 352 12.30 0.52 -7.66
C GLY A 352 10.79 0.34 -7.40
N GLY A 353 9.96 1.19 -8.01
CA GLY A 353 8.49 1.05 -7.98
C GLY A 353 8.03 -0.21 -8.70
N ASP A 354 8.61 -0.50 -9.86
CA ASP A 354 8.28 -1.70 -10.66
C ASP A 354 8.48 -3.00 -9.87
N PHE A 355 9.55 -3.11 -9.08
CA PHE A 355 9.78 -4.27 -8.19
C PHE A 355 8.80 -4.35 -7.03
N VAL A 356 8.29 -3.22 -6.53
CA VAL A 356 7.20 -3.22 -5.55
C VAL A 356 5.92 -3.71 -6.20
N HIS A 357 5.59 -3.25 -7.42
CA HIS A 357 4.46 -3.77 -8.19
C HIS A 357 4.59 -5.29 -8.42
N LEU A 358 5.79 -5.79 -8.72
CA LEU A 358 6.05 -7.22 -8.91
C LEU A 358 5.72 -8.08 -7.67
N SER A 359 5.79 -7.51 -6.47
CA SER A 359 5.42 -8.21 -5.23
C SER A 359 3.96 -8.65 -5.20
N TYR A 360 3.11 -8.10 -6.06
CA TYR A 360 1.70 -8.46 -6.14
C TYR A 360 1.41 -9.50 -7.24
N ALA A 361 2.35 -9.73 -8.15
CA ALA A 361 2.08 -10.47 -9.38
C ALA A 361 1.78 -11.96 -9.13
N ALA A 362 2.29 -12.54 -8.03
CA ALA A 362 2.00 -13.92 -7.64
C ALA A 362 0.54 -14.16 -7.20
N TYR A 363 -0.25 -13.09 -7.05
CA TYR A 363 -1.61 -13.14 -6.51
C TYR A 363 -2.68 -12.71 -7.51
N VAL A 364 -2.31 -12.59 -8.79
CA VAL A 364 -3.20 -12.16 -9.86
C VAL A 364 -3.11 -13.11 -11.05
N HIS A 365 -4.12 -13.09 -11.91
CA HIS A 365 -4.14 -13.92 -13.11
C HIS A 365 -3.45 -13.20 -14.27
N ILE A 366 -3.69 -11.89 -14.38
CA ILE A 366 -3.10 -11.04 -15.42
C ILE A 366 -2.35 -9.89 -14.74
N PHE A 367 -1.08 -9.74 -15.10
CA PHE A 367 -0.22 -8.67 -14.64
C PHE A 367 0.17 -7.78 -15.81
N ARG A 368 0.02 -6.46 -15.65
CA ARG A 368 0.44 -5.49 -16.66
C ARG A 368 1.46 -4.52 -16.08
N SER A 369 2.46 -4.21 -16.89
CA SER A 369 3.49 -3.20 -16.61
C SER A 369 3.93 -2.53 -17.92
N ASP A 370 4.90 -1.61 -17.85
CA ASP A 370 5.50 -1.06 -19.06
C ASP A 370 6.21 -2.14 -19.90
N ARG A 371 6.45 -1.83 -21.17
CA ARG A 371 7.01 -2.79 -22.15
C ARG A 371 8.36 -3.37 -21.70
N TYR A 372 9.23 -2.54 -21.13
CA TYR A 372 10.55 -2.98 -20.69
C TYR A 372 10.39 -3.94 -19.52
N PHE A 373 9.67 -3.55 -18.46
CA PHE A 373 9.51 -4.41 -17.29
C PHE A 373 8.73 -5.69 -17.63
N SER A 374 7.69 -5.61 -18.46
CA SER A 374 6.96 -6.78 -18.97
C SER A 374 7.87 -7.77 -19.70
N SER A 375 8.81 -7.29 -20.52
CA SER A 375 9.76 -8.15 -21.22
C SER A 375 10.74 -8.86 -20.27
N LEU A 376 11.11 -8.19 -19.18
CA LEU A 376 11.96 -8.72 -18.12
C LEU A 376 11.22 -9.83 -17.35
N VAL A 377 10.01 -9.56 -16.87
CA VAL A 377 9.35 -10.46 -15.89
C VAL A 377 8.56 -11.61 -16.53
N ARG A 378 8.19 -11.52 -17.81
CA ARG A 378 7.29 -12.48 -18.49
C ARG A 378 7.68 -13.92 -18.27
N LYS A 379 8.97 -14.25 -18.46
CA LYS A 379 9.44 -15.63 -18.38
C LYS A 379 9.17 -16.22 -17.00
N ASN A 380 9.33 -15.44 -15.93
CA ASN A 380 9.14 -15.91 -14.57
C ASN A 380 7.68 -15.92 -14.16
N LEU A 381 6.91 -14.90 -14.56
CA LEU A 381 5.46 -14.88 -14.35
C LEU A 381 4.74 -16.05 -15.02
N LYS A 382 5.14 -16.41 -16.24
CA LYS A 382 4.57 -17.58 -16.94
C LYS A 382 4.80 -18.89 -16.17
N LYS A 383 5.91 -19.05 -15.45
CA LYS A 383 6.21 -20.28 -14.67
C LYS A 383 5.25 -20.48 -13.51
N ILE A 384 4.68 -19.40 -13.00
CA ILE A 384 3.71 -19.40 -11.89
C ILE A 384 2.27 -19.22 -12.37
N GLY A 385 2.02 -19.38 -13.68
CA GLY A 385 0.68 -19.29 -14.27
C GLY A 385 0.13 -17.88 -14.43
N VAL A 386 0.97 -16.85 -14.30
CA VAL A 386 0.54 -15.45 -14.46
C VAL A 386 0.75 -15.00 -15.90
N VAL A 387 -0.29 -14.48 -16.52
CA VAL A 387 -0.25 -13.94 -17.89
C VAL A 387 0.19 -12.48 -17.86
N VAL A 388 1.09 -12.10 -18.78
CA VAL A 388 1.59 -10.72 -18.89
C VAL A 388 0.99 -10.02 -20.09
N ALA A 389 0.24 -8.95 -19.85
CA ALA A 389 -0.23 -8.05 -20.91
C ALA A 389 0.83 -6.96 -21.18
N GLU A 390 1.50 -6.98 -22.33
CA GLU A 390 2.54 -5.98 -22.66
C GLU A 390 2.03 -4.55 -22.84
N LYS A 391 0.80 -4.45 -23.34
CA LYS A 391 0.18 -3.24 -23.84
C LYS A 391 -1.24 -3.16 -23.31
N ILE A 392 -1.64 -1.98 -22.88
CA ILE A 392 -2.98 -1.76 -22.35
C ILE A 392 -4.04 -2.02 -23.42
N GLU A 393 -3.70 -1.74 -24.67
CA GLU A 393 -4.55 -1.95 -25.85
C GLU A 393 -4.83 -3.43 -26.13
N ASN A 394 -3.94 -4.33 -25.66
CA ASN A 394 -4.10 -5.77 -25.84
C ASN A 394 -4.83 -6.43 -24.65
N LEU A 395 -5.02 -5.70 -23.54
CA LEU A 395 -5.55 -6.26 -22.30
C LEU A 395 -6.95 -6.88 -22.48
N PRO A 396 -7.90 -6.29 -23.22
CA PRO A 396 -9.20 -6.92 -23.46
C PRO A 396 -9.10 -8.31 -24.10
N SER A 397 -8.28 -8.47 -25.13
CA SER A 397 -8.08 -9.76 -25.79
C SER A 397 -7.46 -10.78 -24.83
N VAL A 398 -6.47 -10.37 -24.04
CA VAL A 398 -5.84 -11.23 -23.03
C VAL A 398 -6.85 -11.71 -21.98
N ILE A 399 -7.76 -10.83 -21.53
CA ILE A 399 -8.85 -11.19 -20.61
C ILE A 399 -9.77 -12.24 -21.24
N ILE A 400 -10.18 -12.04 -22.50
CA ILE A 400 -11.06 -12.98 -23.21
C ILE A 400 -10.42 -14.36 -23.35
N GLU A 401 -9.14 -14.40 -23.75
CA GLU A 401 -8.39 -15.64 -23.91
C GLU A 401 -8.22 -16.39 -22.59
N GLU A 402 -7.85 -15.68 -21.52
CA GLU A 402 -7.65 -16.29 -20.20
C GLU A 402 -8.97 -16.75 -19.57
N ASP A 403 -10.06 -16.00 -19.76
CA ASP A 403 -11.39 -16.39 -19.30
C ASP A 403 -11.89 -17.63 -20.04
N ALA A 404 -11.65 -17.72 -21.35
CA ALA A 404 -11.98 -18.92 -22.12
C ALA A 404 -11.16 -20.13 -21.65
N HIS A 405 -9.87 -19.95 -21.36
CA HIS A 405 -8.99 -21.03 -20.88
C HIS A 405 -9.39 -21.59 -19.52
N ARG A 406 -9.87 -20.76 -18.59
CA ARG A 406 -10.32 -21.20 -17.26
C ARG A 406 -11.68 -21.88 -17.26
N ASN A 407 -12.49 -21.65 -18.29
CA ASN A 407 -13.84 -22.21 -18.42
C ASN A 407 -13.90 -23.43 -19.36
N SER A 408 -12.79 -23.78 -20.03
CA SER A 408 -12.61 -25.01 -20.83
C SER A 408 -12.04 -26.14 -19.98
#